data_AF-A0A177MRE4-F1
#
_entry.id   AF-A0A177MRE4-F1
#
_cell.length_a   1.000
_cell.length_b   1.000
_cell.length_c   1.000
_cell.angle_alpha   90.00
_cell.angle_beta   90.00
_cell.angle_gamma   90.00
#
_symmetry.space_group_name_H-M   'P 1'
#
loop_
_entity.id
_entity.type
_entity.pdbx_description
1 polymer ?
#
loop_
_entity_poly.entity_id
_entity_poly.type
_entity_poly.pdbx_seq_one_letter_code
_entity_poly.pdbx_strand_id
1 'polypeptide(L)'
;MQKIDIFSLKSHAGEYQHWPLQTQLLINGLPCPCYVPGYRLLHQFQTPAHEYLLICDWDCPFEEATEIILLDSQLKVLAVRSFAVPYGSFWLDEVLVLDGANLKLTFFRDEHWQVTITPHNLACLHFSSRSWLPAFRTRIQLKRL
;
A
#
# COMPACT_ATOMS: atom_id res chain seq x y z
N MET A 1 7.84 13.00 4.09
CA MET A 1 7.27 11.90 4.89
C MET A 1 8.30 11.47 5.92
N GLN A 2 7.89 10.98 7.08
CA GLN A 2 8.78 10.48 8.12
C GLN A 2 8.59 8.96 8.29
N LYS A 3 9.67 8.19 8.31
CA LYS A 3 9.61 6.76 8.62
C LYS A 3 9.24 6.58 10.10
N ILE A 4 8.31 5.68 10.37
CA ILE A 4 7.88 5.32 11.72
C ILE A 4 8.12 3.83 11.97
N ASP A 5 7.94 3.37 13.21
CA ASP A 5 8.01 1.95 13.53
C ASP A 5 7.06 1.55 14.67
N ILE A 6 5.76 1.78 14.48
CA ILE A 6 4.74 1.54 15.52
C ILE A 6 3.69 0.52 15.11
N PHE A 7 3.51 0.30 13.81
CA PHE A 7 2.56 -0.66 13.28
C PHE A 7 3.19 -2.02 13.02
N SER A 8 2.38 -3.06 13.17
CA SER A 8 2.68 -4.42 12.71
C SER A 8 1.38 -5.11 12.32
N LEU A 9 1.47 -6.23 11.60
CA LEU A 9 0.31 -7.04 11.22
C LEU A 9 0.23 -8.29 12.08
N LYS A 10 -0.99 -8.68 12.45
CA LYS A 10 -1.23 -9.93 13.17
C LYS A 10 -0.79 -11.12 12.31
N SER A 11 0.05 -11.99 12.87
CA SER A 11 0.49 -13.21 12.19
C SER A 11 -0.66 -14.20 12.02
N HIS A 12 -0.63 -14.94 10.92
CA HIS A 12 -1.56 -16.02 10.62
C HIS A 12 -0.87 -17.37 10.78
N ALA A 13 -1.62 -18.39 11.17
CA ALA A 13 -1.13 -19.75 11.35
C ALA A 13 -2.01 -20.74 10.57
N GLY A 14 -1.44 -21.88 10.19
CA GLY A 14 -2.11 -22.88 9.36
C GLY A 14 -1.93 -22.61 7.86
N GLU A 15 -2.71 -23.29 7.04
CA GLU A 15 -2.57 -23.27 5.58
C GLU A 15 -2.94 -21.91 4.99
N TYR A 16 -2.08 -21.39 4.11
CA TYR A 16 -2.22 -20.09 3.44
C TYR A 16 -3.60 -19.87 2.80
N GLN A 17 -4.17 -20.91 2.17
CA GLN A 17 -5.48 -20.86 1.50
C GLN A 17 -6.65 -20.49 2.42
N HIS A 18 -6.48 -20.62 3.74
CA HIS A 18 -7.51 -20.29 4.73
C HIS A 18 -7.28 -18.94 5.40
N TRP A 19 -6.22 -18.22 5.04
CA TRP A 19 -5.93 -16.92 5.63
C TRP A 19 -6.93 -15.88 5.12
N PRO A 20 -7.39 -14.95 5.98
CA PRO A 20 -8.35 -13.93 5.58
C PRO A 20 -7.70 -12.93 4.60
N LEU A 21 -8.48 -12.28 3.73
CA LEU A 21 -7.95 -11.24 2.83
C LEU A 21 -7.65 -9.91 3.54
N GLN A 22 -7.94 -9.80 4.83
CA GLN A 22 -7.60 -8.64 5.62
C GLN A 22 -6.97 -9.07 6.94
N THR A 23 -5.91 -8.38 7.30
CA THR A 23 -5.15 -8.64 8.52
C THR A 23 -5.36 -7.51 9.50
N GLN A 24 -5.53 -7.89 10.77
CA GLN A 24 -5.68 -6.92 11.84
C GLN A 24 -4.36 -6.16 12.05
N LEU A 25 -4.45 -4.84 12.06
CA LEU A 25 -3.33 -3.95 12.38
C LEU A 25 -3.11 -3.94 13.89
N LEU A 26 -1.83 -3.92 14.28
CA LEU A 26 -1.39 -3.82 15.66
C LEU A 26 -0.65 -2.49 15.83
N ILE A 27 -0.83 -1.81 16.97
CA ILE A 27 -0.07 -0.63 17.38
C ILE A 27 0.77 -1.00 18.58
N ASN A 28 2.09 -0.91 18.45
CA ASN A 28 3.06 -1.35 19.46
C ASN A 28 2.76 -2.78 19.96
N GLY A 29 2.37 -3.66 19.04
CA GLY A 29 1.99 -5.06 19.32
C GLY A 29 0.57 -5.27 19.86
N LEU A 30 -0.19 -4.22 20.15
CA LEU A 30 -1.56 -4.32 20.65
C LEU A 30 -2.58 -4.26 19.50
N PRO A 31 -3.61 -5.12 19.51
CA PRO A 31 -4.62 -5.14 18.45
C PRO A 31 -5.45 -3.86 18.42
N CYS A 32 -5.67 -3.32 17.22
CA CYS A 32 -6.59 -2.21 16.99
C CYS A 32 -7.75 -2.66 16.08
N PRO A 33 -8.84 -1.88 15.97
CA PRO A 33 -10.01 -2.26 15.16
C PRO A 33 -9.81 -2.05 13.65
N CYS A 34 -8.59 -1.70 13.20
CA CYS A 34 -8.27 -1.48 11.79
C CYS A 34 -7.82 -2.80 11.14
N TYR A 35 -8.34 -3.06 9.94
CA TYR A 35 -7.99 -4.22 9.12
C TYR A 35 -7.52 -3.74 7.76
N VAL A 36 -6.39 -4.26 7.29
CA VAL A 36 -5.75 -3.84 6.04
C VAL A 36 -5.38 -5.06 5.20
N PRO A 37 -5.33 -4.95 3.86
CA PRO A 37 -4.88 -6.05 3.01
C PRO A 37 -3.36 -6.32 3.19
N GLY A 38 -2.95 -7.55 2.89
CA GLY A 38 -1.59 -8.04 3.09
C GLY A 38 -1.37 -8.80 4.40
N TYR A 39 -0.28 -9.54 4.45
CA TYR A 39 0.13 -10.39 5.58
C TYR A 39 1.40 -9.93 6.27
N ARG A 40 2.26 -9.19 5.56
CA ARG A 40 3.49 -8.64 6.11
C ARG A 40 3.58 -7.14 5.80
N LEU A 41 4.00 -6.37 6.81
CA LEU A 41 4.22 -4.93 6.70
C LEU A 41 5.69 -4.69 6.33
N LEU A 42 5.93 -4.06 5.17
CA LEU A 42 7.26 -3.79 4.64
C LEU A 42 7.76 -2.42 5.09
N HIS A 43 6.93 -1.39 4.92
CA HIS A 43 7.27 -0.02 5.25
C HIS A 43 6.08 0.74 5.83
N GLN A 44 6.39 1.70 6.70
CA GLN A 44 5.41 2.56 7.33
C GLN A 44 5.95 3.98 7.46
N PHE A 45 5.11 4.95 7.12
CA PHE A 45 5.45 6.36 7.13
C PHE A 45 4.33 7.19 7.74
N GLN A 46 4.68 8.30 8.35
CA GLN A 46 3.77 9.37 8.70
C GLN A 46 3.90 10.52 7.68
N THR A 47 2.77 10.98 7.16
CA THR A 47 2.72 12.15 6.26
C THR A 47 2.74 13.45 7.06
N PRO A 48 3.10 14.59 6.44
CA PRO A 48 2.98 15.90 7.08
C PRO A 48 1.55 16.26 7.52
N ALA A 49 0.53 15.61 6.94
CA ALA A 49 -0.87 15.78 7.32
C ALA A 49 -1.31 14.88 8.50
N HIS A 50 -0.36 14.24 9.18
CA HIS A 50 -0.59 13.28 10.28
C HIS A 50 -1.37 12.02 9.87
N GLU A 51 -1.28 11.65 8.60
CA GLU A 51 -1.82 10.39 8.07
C GLU A 51 -0.73 9.32 8.08
N TYR A 52 -1.14 8.06 8.07
CA TYR A 52 -0.23 6.93 8.03
C TYR A 52 -0.27 6.27 6.67
N LEU A 53 0.89 6.05 6.08
CA LEU A 53 1.05 5.27 4.87
C LEU A 53 1.70 3.94 5.22
N LEU A 54 1.02 2.86 4.88
CA LEU A 54 1.50 1.49 5.06
C LEU A 54 1.74 0.86 3.70
N ILE A 55 2.84 0.13 3.58
CA ILE A 55 3.16 -0.70 2.42
C ILE A 55 3.25 -2.14 2.91
N CYS A 56 2.36 -2.99 2.41
CA CYS A 56 2.24 -4.38 2.81
C CYS A 56 2.43 -5.31 1.60
N ASP A 57 2.77 -6.56 1.84
CA ASP A 57 2.72 -7.62 0.85
C ASP A 57 2.02 -8.87 1.40
N TRP A 58 1.74 -9.81 0.50
CA TRP A 58 0.99 -11.03 0.81
C TRP A 58 1.87 -12.23 1.15
N ASP A 59 3.20 -12.05 1.25
CA ASP A 59 4.14 -13.14 1.61
C ASP A 59 3.89 -14.45 0.82
N CYS A 60 3.59 -14.30 -0.48
CA CYS A 60 3.15 -15.39 -1.35
C CYS A 60 4.17 -15.62 -2.46
N PRO A 61 4.66 -16.86 -2.66
CA PRO A 61 5.66 -17.16 -3.69
C PRO A 61 5.06 -17.26 -5.11
N PHE A 62 3.73 -17.28 -5.25
CA PHE A 62 3.05 -17.51 -6.53
C PHE A 62 2.48 -16.23 -7.16
N GLU A 63 1.95 -15.33 -6.33
CA GLU A 63 1.42 -14.04 -6.73
C GLU A 63 2.00 -12.96 -5.81
N GLU A 64 2.92 -12.16 -6.33
CA GLU A 64 3.50 -11.05 -5.59
C GLU A 64 2.64 -9.81 -5.84
N ALA A 65 1.96 -9.38 -4.77
CA ALA A 65 1.22 -8.13 -4.77
C ALA A 65 1.69 -7.23 -3.62
N THR A 66 1.87 -5.96 -3.92
CA THR A 66 2.21 -4.92 -2.95
C THR A 66 1.01 -3.99 -2.76
N GLU A 67 0.57 -3.85 -1.52
CA GLU A 67 -0.56 -3.01 -1.12
C GLU A 67 -0.05 -1.71 -0.52
N ILE A 68 -0.53 -0.58 -1.04
CA ILE A 68 -0.26 0.75 -0.51
C ILE A 68 -1.54 1.28 0.12
N ILE A 69 -1.51 1.48 1.43
CA ILE A 69 -2.68 1.81 2.23
C ILE A 69 -2.43 3.16 2.91
N LEU A 70 -3.36 4.11 2.72
CA LEU A 70 -3.36 5.38 3.42
C LEU A 70 -4.45 5.35 4.51
N LEU A 71 -4.05 5.62 5.75
CA LEU A 71 -4.90 5.72 6.92
C LEU A 71 -4.92 7.16 7.44
N ASP A 72 -6.04 7.61 8.01
CA ASP A 72 -6.04 8.85 8.81
C ASP A 72 -5.46 8.63 10.21
N SER A 73 -5.40 9.72 10.99
CA SER A 73 -4.93 9.70 12.38
C SER A 73 -5.82 8.86 13.31
N GLN A 74 -7.05 8.53 12.90
CA GLN A 74 -8.01 7.68 13.60
C GLN A 74 -7.99 6.23 13.09
N LEU A 75 -7.01 5.87 12.25
CA LEU A 75 -6.82 4.54 11.66
C LEU A 75 -7.93 4.13 10.68
N LYS A 76 -8.69 5.09 10.14
CA LYS A 76 -9.64 4.84 9.07
C LYS A 76 -8.91 4.75 7.73
N VAL A 77 -9.23 3.72 6.96
CA VAL A 77 -8.70 3.57 5.60
C VAL A 77 -9.25 4.67 4.69
N LEU A 78 -8.36 5.53 4.19
CA LEU A 78 -8.69 6.62 3.26
C LEU A 78 -8.55 6.19 1.80
N ALA A 79 -7.53 5.38 1.50
CA ALA A 79 -7.29 4.87 0.16
C ALA A 79 -6.46 3.58 0.21
N VAL A 80 -6.70 2.70 -0.76
CA VAL A 80 -5.90 1.51 -1.01
C VAL A 80 -5.54 1.46 -2.48
N ARG A 81 -4.30 1.07 -2.77
CA ARG A 81 -3.81 0.79 -4.12
C ARG A 81 -2.99 -0.48 -4.12
N SER A 82 -3.38 -1.41 -4.97
CA SER A 82 -2.71 -2.70 -5.15
C SER A 82 -1.84 -2.64 -6.40
N PHE A 83 -0.56 -2.97 -6.24
CA PHE A 83 0.34 -3.33 -7.32
C PHE A 83 0.35 -4.85 -7.41
N ALA A 84 -0.41 -5.40 -8.36
CA ALA A 84 -0.41 -6.81 -8.67
C ALA A 84 -0.28 -6.96 -10.18
N VAL A 85 0.68 -7.76 -10.63
CA VAL A 85 0.82 -8.11 -12.05
C VAL A 85 0.62 -9.60 -12.20
N PRO A 86 -0.35 -10.05 -13.03
CA PRO A 86 -0.52 -11.47 -13.29
C PRO A 86 0.78 -12.08 -13.81
N TYR A 87 1.23 -13.17 -13.19
CA TYR A 87 2.42 -13.94 -13.61
C TYR A 87 3.74 -13.15 -13.61
N GLY A 88 3.82 -12.02 -12.90
CA GLY A 88 5.04 -11.25 -12.71
C GLY A 88 5.55 -11.34 -11.27
N SER A 89 6.87 -11.47 -11.10
CA SER A 89 7.51 -11.25 -9.81
C SER A 89 7.65 -9.74 -9.58
N PHE A 90 6.73 -9.18 -8.82
CA PHE A 90 6.69 -7.77 -8.42
C PHE A 90 7.02 -7.62 -6.93
N TRP A 91 8.14 -8.18 -6.50
CA TRP A 91 8.67 -7.86 -5.18
C TRP A 91 9.13 -6.41 -5.14
N LEU A 92 8.83 -5.75 -4.03
CA LEU A 92 9.31 -4.41 -3.74
C LEU A 92 10.74 -4.51 -3.22
N ASP A 93 11.69 -3.97 -3.96
CA ASP A 93 13.12 -4.01 -3.64
C ASP A 93 13.53 -2.83 -2.76
N GLU A 94 13.10 -1.62 -3.15
CA GLU A 94 13.45 -0.39 -2.44
C GLU A 94 12.28 0.60 -2.38
N VAL A 95 12.20 1.30 -1.25
CA VAL A 95 11.32 2.47 -1.06
C VAL A 95 12.16 3.67 -0.66
N LEU A 96 12.20 4.66 -1.55
CA LEU A 96 12.89 5.92 -1.31
C LEU A 96 11.88 7.05 -1.10
N VAL A 97 11.99 7.76 0.02
CA VAL A 97 11.20 8.98 0.25
C VAL A 97 11.81 10.12 -0.57
N LEU A 98 11.03 10.67 -1.51
CA LEU A 98 11.46 11.81 -2.32
C LEU A 98 11.17 13.13 -1.60
N ASP A 99 9.97 13.26 -1.03
CA ASP A 99 9.57 14.47 -0.29
C ASP A 99 8.39 14.24 0.71
N GLY A 100 7.69 15.31 1.07
CA GLY A 100 6.51 15.32 1.96
C GLY A 100 5.36 14.44 1.48
N ALA A 101 5.20 14.25 0.18
CA ALA A 101 4.06 13.60 -0.47
C ALA A 101 4.47 12.50 -1.47
N ASN A 102 5.75 12.44 -1.85
CA ASN A 102 6.23 11.56 -2.90
C ASN A 102 7.18 10.48 -2.39
N LEU A 103 6.99 9.27 -2.92
CA LEU A 103 7.87 8.11 -2.74
C LEU A 103 8.24 7.56 -4.12
N LYS A 104 9.46 7.05 -4.25
CA LYS A 104 9.87 6.18 -5.34
C LYS A 104 9.86 4.74 -4.83
N LEU A 105 9.15 3.87 -5.54
CA LEU A 105 9.18 2.43 -5.39
C LEU A 105 10.04 1.86 -6.50
N THR A 106 10.97 0.98 -6.15
CA THR A 106 11.73 0.18 -7.10
C THR A 106 11.30 -1.26 -6.92
N PHE A 107 10.76 -1.84 -7.99
CA PHE A 107 10.41 -3.25 -8.06
C PHE A 107 11.50 -4.03 -8.80
N PHE A 108 11.40 -5.36 -8.73
CA PHE A 108 12.29 -6.27 -9.46
C PHE A 108 12.48 -5.87 -10.94
N ARG A 109 13.71 -6.05 -11.44
CA ARG A 109 14.14 -5.64 -12.81
C ARG A 109 14.13 -4.14 -13.07
N ASP A 110 14.36 -3.34 -12.04
CA ASP A 110 14.54 -1.89 -12.13
C ASP A 110 13.27 -1.17 -12.64
N GLU A 111 12.10 -1.75 -12.37
CA GLU A 111 10.83 -1.06 -12.63
C GLU A 111 10.58 -0.01 -11.55
N HIS A 112 10.57 1.25 -11.96
CA HIS A 112 10.40 2.37 -11.04
C HIS A 112 9.01 2.98 -11.12
N TRP A 113 8.43 3.21 -9.96
CA TRP A 113 7.14 3.86 -9.82
C TRP A 113 7.23 5.00 -8.81
N GLN A 114 6.62 6.12 -9.12
CA GLN A 114 6.40 7.21 -8.19
C GLN A 114 4.99 7.10 -7.61
N VAL A 115 4.92 7.16 -6.29
CA VAL A 115 3.68 7.24 -5.52
C VAL A 115 3.55 8.63 -4.95
N THR A 116 2.44 9.30 -5.25
CA THR A 116 2.14 10.64 -4.75
C THR A 116 0.89 10.59 -3.88
N ILE A 117 1.02 11.06 -2.64
CA ILE A 117 -0.09 11.22 -1.70
C ILE A 117 -0.67 12.62 -1.84
N THR A 118 -1.93 12.72 -2.24
CA THR A 118 -2.61 13.99 -2.47
C THR A 118 -3.46 14.37 -1.26
N PRO A 119 -3.59 15.67 -0.93
CA PRO A 119 -4.38 16.13 0.23
C PRO A 119 -5.88 15.88 0.04
N HIS A 120 -6.35 15.80 -1.21
CA HIS A 120 -7.74 15.54 -1.56
C HIS A 120 -7.83 14.42 -2.59
N ASN A 121 -9.01 13.82 -2.69
CA ASN A 121 -9.33 12.84 -3.71
C ASN A 121 -9.21 13.45 -5.12
N LEU A 122 -8.20 13.04 -5.89
CA LEU A 122 -8.02 13.46 -7.27
C LEU A 122 -8.55 12.40 -8.23
N ALA A 123 -9.11 12.83 -9.35
CA ALA A 123 -9.52 11.94 -10.42
C ALA A 123 -8.30 11.21 -11.00
N CYS A 124 -8.31 9.88 -10.94
CA CYS A 124 -7.34 9.04 -11.60
C CYS A 124 -7.90 8.67 -12.98
N LEU A 125 -7.22 9.08 -14.04
CA LEU A 125 -7.54 8.62 -15.39
C LEU A 125 -7.00 7.20 -15.55
N HIS A 126 -7.88 6.21 -15.49
CA HIS A 126 -7.54 4.87 -15.93
C HIS A 126 -7.62 4.85 -17.47
N PHE A 127 -6.47 4.86 -18.16
CA PHE A 127 -6.41 4.65 -19.61
C PHE A 127 -6.64 3.16 -19.92
N SER A 128 -7.87 2.70 -19.75
CA SER A 128 -8.38 1.53 -20.47
C SER A 128 -8.96 2.05 -21.77
N SER A 129 -8.41 1.60 -22.91
CA SER A 129 -8.91 1.93 -24.24
C SER A 129 -10.32 1.40 -24.54
N ARG A 130 -11.06 0.89 -23.54
CA ARG A 130 -12.32 0.17 -23.73
C ARG A 130 -13.43 0.45 -22.71
N SER A 131 -13.36 1.49 -21.87
CA SER A 131 -14.47 1.71 -20.93
C SER A 131 -14.79 3.16 -20.59
N TRP A 132 -16.05 3.53 -20.81
CA TRP A 132 -16.78 4.70 -20.28
C TRP A 132 -16.98 4.63 -18.75
N LEU A 133 -15.98 4.15 -18.00
CA LEU A 133 -16.07 4.09 -16.55
C LEU A 133 -15.62 5.43 -15.94
N PRO A 134 -16.29 5.91 -14.87
CA PRO A 134 -15.94 7.17 -14.23
C PRO A 134 -14.51 7.12 -13.68
N ALA A 135 -13.78 8.23 -13.80
CA ALA A 135 -12.47 8.38 -13.18
C ALA A 135 -12.56 8.06 -11.69
N PHE A 136 -11.86 7.01 -11.24
CA PHE A 136 -11.79 6.67 -9.82
C PHE A 136 -11.06 7.78 -9.09
N ARG A 137 -11.69 8.38 -8.07
CA ARG A 137 -11.02 9.39 -7.26
C ARG A 137 -10.23 8.71 -6.14
N THR A 138 -8.97 9.06 -5.98
CA THR A 138 -8.10 8.49 -4.94
C THR A 138 -7.11 9.54 -4.45
N ARG A 139 -6.62 9.33 -3.22
CA ARG A 139 -5.53 10.11 -2.64
C ARG A 139 -4.14 9.57 -2.97
N ILE A 140 -4.06 8.36 -3.52
CA ILE A 140 -2.82 7.71 -3.91
C ILE A 140 -2.75 7.72 -5.43
N GLN A 141 -1.87 8.55 -5.99
CA GLN A 141 -1.58 8.61 -7.42
C GLN A 141 -0.32 7.82 -7.73
N LEU A 142 -0.35 7.11 -8.85
CA LEU A 142 0.73 6.23 -9.30
C LEU A 142 1.19 6.68 -10.67
N LYS A 143 2.50 6.82 -10.85
CA LYS A 143 3.11 7.18 -12.12
C LYS A 143 4.35 6.31 -12.35
N ARG A 144 4.42 5.62 -13.50
CA ARG A 144 5.64 4.93 -13.92
C ARG A 144 6.73 5.97 -14.28
N LEU A 145 7.96 5.73 -13.83
CA LEU A 145 9.12 6.57 -14.15
C LEU A 145 9.87 6.05 -15.38
#